data_AF-A0A9E5KWH3-F1
#
_entry.id   AF-A0A9E5KWH3-F1
#
_cell.length_a   1.000
_cell.length_b   1.000
_cell.length_c   1.000
_cell.angle_alpha   90.00
_cell.angle_beta   90.00
_cell.angle_gamma   90.00
#
_symmetry.space_group_name_H-M   'P 1'
#
loop_
_entity.id
_entity.type
_entity.pdbx_description
1 polymer ?
#
loop_
_entity_poly.entity_id
_entity_poly.type
_entity_poly.pdbx_seq_one_letter_code
_entity_poly.pdbx_strand_id
1 'polypeptide(L)'
;MQFSVIGLRFDHLRPEDQVQFSYSQHQVQMACAKIKRQTQSISVLVLSTCDRVEVWCEEPKRQIIEPFLRALSLPVLVWSKQLYSIDEEKVIEHLFRLACGLESPLFGEDQIISQLNLSLSLSRLAGCASPLLEYLVREAVTLAKAVQSSVDLQVADETVAHAVSALLKQNSYRNVLVIGSSNIARLVSEHLVQEGCLVWMTFRDLDKADLLLPAQVQAVAYENRFNFFGQVDVVISATKGMDYTITKDRAIGPKLLIDLAPVKDIDPEVSLPLVRIEDLRVDLPKRQEAQQQALLLIEAHLKKTKTYLAYRPKVQDIQNIGIQAANDLLYRLNTVLDEHHFDENLRKTLYESARKAFTHQLYEQEKKSSGQVWYDLTQCLVSGKPEYEGDPQTLLEKVHTLDSHTWRLTYLHFGSHTATHIDSPSHLIKEGKSLDQYSPSRFFANAFVLDCSNLSRINTENLPSQEDCFDAILFHTGNKQQRPTLSLESAKSLLSRGVRLFGFDCPSCDAEGDEALPIHHLLLESDALIIENLVNLQPILNKVVRLTCLPLLYEDADGAPARVIASHIS
;
A
#
# COMPACT_ATOMS: atom_id res chain seq x y z
N MET A 1 -14.29 17.35 -5.97
CA MET A 1 -13.29 17.84 -4.99
C MET A 1 -12.08 18.18 -5.83
N GLN A 2 -11.86 19.47 -6.06
CA GLN A 2 -11.09 19.91 -7.23
C GLN A 2 -9.70 20.38 -6.81
N PHE A 3 -8.73 19.47 -6.81
CA PHE A 3 -7.34 19.91 -6.89
C PHE A 3 -7.01 20.19 -8.36
N SER A 4 -6.24 21.25 -8.58
CA SER A 4 -5.64 21.54 -9.88
C SER A 4 -4.13 21.52 -9.72
N VAL A 5 -3.46 20.74 -10.56
CA VAL A 5 -2.00 20.65 -10.58
C VAL A 5 -1.49 21.21 -11.90
N ILE A 6 -0.56 22.15 -11.80
CA ILE A 6 0.17 22.70 -12.94
C ILE A 6 1.65 22.50 -12.66
N GLY A 7 2.37 21.98 -13.64
CA GLY A 7 3.78 21.70 -13.50
C GLY A 7 4.60 22.13 -14.70
N LEU A 8 5.90 22.19 -14.49
CA LEU A 8 6.92 22.38 -15.51
C LEU A 8 8.00 21.34 -15.28
N ARG A 9 8.39 20.59 -16.32
CA ARG A 9 9.62 19.80 -16.30
C ARG A 9 10.71 20.55 -17.05
N PHE A 10 11.95 20.42 -16.59
CA PHE A 10 13.11 21.12 -17.16
C PHE A 10 14.36 20.23 -17.22
N ASP A 11 14.20 18.93 -16.99
CA ASP A 11 15.18 17.85 -17.21
C ASP A 11 15.76 17.84 -18.63
N HIS A 12 14.96 18.21 -19.62
CA HIS A 12 15.38 18.31 -21.01
C HIS A 12 16.26 19.54 -21.33
N LEU A 13 16.32 20.53 -20.43
CA LEU A 13 17.11 21.74 -20.61
C LEU A 13 18.59 21.51 -20.27
N ARG A 14 19.46 22.41 -20.74
CA ARG A 14 20.88 22.41 -20.35
C ARG A 14 21.02 22.87 -18.90
N PRO A 15 22.00 22.39 -18.11
CA PRO A 15 22.13 22.76 -16.69
C PRO A 15 22.24 24.26 -16.44
N GLU A 16 22.92 25.00 -17.32
CA GLU A 16 22.98 26.47 -17.30
C GLU A 16 21.59 27.13 -17.37
N ASP A 17 20.67 26.54 -18.14
CA ASP A 17 19.28 26.97 -18.24
C ASP A 17 18.42 26.43 -17.07
N GLN A 18 18.85 25.33 -16.41
CA GLN A 18 18.17 24.78 -15.23
C GLN A 18 18.39 25.62 -13.96
N VAL A 19 19.47 26.41 -13.89
CA VAL A 19 19.79 27.26 -12.72
C VAL A 19 18.63 28.19 -12.35
N GLN A 20 17.84 28.65 -13.32
CA GLN A 20 16.69 29.54 -13.06
C GLN A 20 15.54 28.87 -12.27
N PHE A 21 15.56 27.54 -12.14
CA PHE A 21 14.61 26.75 -11.36
C PHE A 21 15.17 26.35 -9.98
N SER A 22 16.35 26.86 -9.62
CA SER A 22 16.91 26.70 -8.29
C SER A 22 16.25 27.69 -7.32
N TYR A 23 15.34 27.18 -6.49
CA TYR A 23 14.62 28.00 -5.51
C TYR A 23 15.06 27.67 -4.08
N SER A 24 15.39 28.71 -3.32
CA SER A 24 15.54 28.59 -1.86
C SER A 24 14.21 28.25 -1.19
N GLN A 25 14.27 27.63 -0.01
CA GLN A 25 13.09 27.33 0.80
C GLN A 25 12.23 28.58 1.07
N HIS A 26 12.86 29.74 1.31
CA HIS A 26 12.17 31.01 1.49
C HIS A 26 11.43 31.47 0.22
N GLN A 27 12.02 31.30 -0.97
CA GLN A 27 11.34 31.61 -2.23
C GLN A 27 10.11 30.73 -2.44
N VAL A 28 10.23 29.42 -2.19
CA VAL A 28 9.11 28.47 -2.30
C VAL A 28 7.98 28.83 -1.32
N GLN A 29 8.32 29.13 -0.06
CA GLN A 29 7.34 29.55 0.95
C GLN A 29 6.60 30.83 0.53
N MET A 30 7.32 31.84 0.03
CA MET A 30 6.74 33.08 -0.46
C MET A 30 5.89 32.86 -1.71
N ALA A 31 6.27 31.92 -2.58
CA ALA A 31 5.50 31.56 -3.75
C ALA A 31 4.15 30.95 -3.36
N CYS A 32 4.10 30.01 -2.40
CA CYS A 32 2.86 29.46 -1.86
C CYS A 32 1.88 30.56 -1.43
N ALA A 33 2.35 31.52 -0.62
CA ALA A 33 1.51 32.61 -0.11
C ALA A 33 0.98 33.53 -1.23
N LYS A 34 1.85 33.88 -2.20
CA LYS A 34 1.46 34.71 -3.37
C LYS A 34 0.42 34.02 -4.23
N ILE A 35 0.65 32.75 -4.55
CA ILE A 35 -0.25 31.94 -5.38
C ILE A 35 -1.59 31.83 -4.67
N LYS A 36 -1.63 31.39 -3.40
CA LYS A 36 -2.88 31.24 -2.63
C LYS A 36 -3.71 32.52 -2.62
N ARG A 37 -3.07 33.68 -2.40
CA ARG A 37 -3.75 34.98 -2.40
C ARG A 37 -4.34 35.33 -3.78
N GLN A 38 -3.61 35.06 -4.85
CA GLN A 38 -4.03 35.42 -6.21
C GLN A 38 -5.05 34.45 -6.80
N THR A 39 -4.96 33.15 -6.51
CA THR A 39 -5.89 32.11 -6.97
C THR A 39 -7.14 32.00 -6.08
N GLN A 40 -7.07 32.53 -4.86
CA GLN A 40 -8.08 32.35 -3.80
C GLN A 40 -8.35 30.87 -3.47
N SER A 41 -7.31 30.03 -3.61
CA SER A 41 -7.37 28.61 -3.26
C SER A 41 -7.47 28.39 -1.74
N ILE A 42 -8.07 27.28 -1.35
CA ILE A 42 -8.13 26.84 0.05
C ILE A 42 -6.72 26.51 0.55
N SER A 43 -5.96 25.76 -0.25
CA SER A 43 -4.59 25.35 0.03
C SER A 43 -3.71 25.45 -1.21
N VAL A 44 -2.41 25.65 -0.99
CA VAL A 44 -1.38 25.67 -2.03
C VAL A 44 -0.14 24.93 -1.54
N LEU A 45 0.37 24.01 -2.37
CA LEU A 45 1.66 23.37 -2.19
C LEU A 45 2.51 23.58 -3.45
N VAL A 46 3.76 24.00 -3.27
CA VAL A 46 4.75 24.09 -4.34
C VAL A 46 5.80 23.02 -4.11
N LEU A 47 5.89 22.08 -5.05
CA LEU A 47 6.94 21.08 -5.11
C LEU A 47 8.04 21.57 -6.04
N SER A 48 9.28 21.60 -5.55
CA SER A 48 10.46 21.96 -6.34
C SER A 48 11.47 20.84 -6.20
N THR A 49 11.81 20.19 -7.31
CA THR A 49 12.85 19.15 -7.37
C THR A 49 13.96 19.60 -8.32
N CYS A 50 14.88 18.70 -8.65
CA CYS A 50 15.92 18.93 -9.65
C CYS A 50 15.43 18.79 -11.11
N ASP A 51 14.24 18.23 -11.35
CA ASP A 51 13.73 17.93 -12.70
C ASP A 51 12.38 18.59 -13.00
N ARG A 52 11.67 19.06 -11.97
CA ARG A 52 10.35 19.67 -12.09
C ARG A 52 10.04 20.68 -10.99
N VAL A 53 9.09 21.55 -11.30
CA VAL A 53 8.38 22.35 -10.31
C VAL A 53 6.88 22.22 -10.55
N GLU A 54 6.12 21.90 -9.50
CA GLU A 54 4.68 21.74 -9.56
C GLU A 54 3.99 22.61 -8.51
N VAL A 55 2.85 23.19 -8.88
CA VAL A 55 1.92 23.85 -7.96
C VAL A 55 0.63 23.06 -7.87
N TRP A 56 0.22 22.82 -6.63
CA TRP A 56 -0.98 22.09 -6.25
C TRP A 56 -1.93 23.04 -5.55
N CYS A 57 -3.10 23.30 -6.15
CA CYS A 57 -4.09 24.23 -5.64
C CYS A 57 -5.40 23.51 -5.32
N GLU A 58 -5.89 23.62 -4.09
CA GLU A 58 -7.22 23.11 -3.69
C GLU A 58 -8.29 24.17 -3.97
N GLU A 59 -9.27 23.80 -4.79
CA GLU A 59 -10.43 24.60 -5.17
C GLU A 59 -10.06 26.06 -5.57
N PRO A 60 -9.18 26.23 -6.58
CA PRO A 60 -8.83 27.56 -7.08
C PRO A 60 -10.07 28.27 -7.66
N LYS A 61 -10.29 29.52 -7.27
CA LYS A 61 -11.40 30.35 -7.81
C LYS A 61 -10.99 31.19 -9.01
N ARG A 62 -9.69 31.26 -9.31
CA ARG A 62 -9.09 32.05 -10.38
C ARG A 62 -7.99 31.25 -11.07
N GLN A 63 -7.54 31.72 -12.24
CA GLN A 63 -6.46 31.07 -13.01
C GLN A 63 -5.18 30.88 -12.19
N ILE A 64 -4.48 29.77 -12.40
CA ILE A 64 -3.26 29.40 -11.65
C ILE A 64 -1.98 29.74 -12.42
N ILE A 65 -1.98 29.64 -13.75
CA ILE A 65 -0.77 29.72 -14.60
C ILE A 65 0.03 31.01 -14.37
N GLU A 66 -0.61 32.18 -14.52
CA GLU A 66 0.10 33.45 -14.37
C GLU A 66 0.58 33.69 -12.93
N PRO A 67 -0.24 33.46 -11.86
CA PRO A 67 0.23 33.49 -10.48
C PRO A 67 1.42 32.56 -10.21
N PHE A 68 1.38 31.33 -10.74
CA PHE A 68 2.43 30.35 -10.57
C PHE A 68 3.76 30.83 -11.15
N LEU A 69 3.77 31.21 -12.43
CA LEU A 69 4.98 31.68 -13.11
C LEU A 69 5.53 32.96 -12.48
N ARG A 70 4.67 33.94 -12.15
CA ARG A 70 5.11 35.19 -11.51
C ARG A 70 5.63 34.99 -10.10
N ALA A 71 5.05 34.07 -9.33
CA ALA A 71 5.50 33.78 -7.98
C ALA A 71 6.93 33.21 -7.94
N LEU A 72 7.32 32.51 -9.00
CA LEU A 72 8.65 31.94 -9.21
C LEU A 72 9.58 32.82 -10.07
N SER A 73 9.17 34.05 -10.38
CA SER A 73 9.94 34.99 -11.21
C SER A 73 10.23 34.48 -12.63
N LEU A 74 9.37 33.62 -13.17
CA LEU A 74 9.48 33.08 -14.53
C LEU A 74 8.72 33.96 -15.55
N PRO A 75 9.32 34.28 -16.72
CA PRO A 75 8.63 35.02 -17.77
C PRO A 75 7.41 34.27 -18.34
N VAL A 76 6.21 34.84 -18.15
CA VAL A 76 4.93 34.20 -18.51
C VAL A 76 4.85 33.83 -19.99
N LEU A 77 5.30 34.72 -20.88
CA LEU A 77 5.25 34.52 -22.33
C LEU A 77 6.16 33.37 -22.80
N VAL A 78 7.22 33.06 -22.05
CA VAL A 78 8.19 32.01 -22.41
C VAL A 78 7.70 30.65 -21.92
N TRP A 79 7.25 30.59 -20.67
CA TRP A 79 7.02 29.32 -19.97
C TRP A 79 5.57 28.83 -20.03
N SER A 80 4.58 29.69 -20.29
CA SER A 80 3.17 29.30 -20.31
C SER A 80 2.86 28.14 -21.27
N LYS A 81 3.59 28.02 -22.39
CA LYS A 81 3.41 26.94 -23.39
C LYS A 81 4.09 25.62 -23.04
N GLN A 82 4.96 25.62 -22.02
CA GLN A 82 5.73 24.44 -21.60
C GLN A 82 5.13 23.77 -20.35
N LEU A 83 4.07 24.38 -19.79
CA LEU A 83 3.38 23.84 -18.63
C LEU A 83 2.53 22.62 -19.01
N TYR A 84 2.51 21.64 -18.12
CA TYR A 84 1.52 20.57 -18.14
C TYR A 84 0.50 20.77 -17.02
N SER A 85 -0.71 20.25 -17.24
CA SER A 85 -1.75 20.16 -16.22
C SER A 85 -2.15 18.71 -16.04
N ILE A 86 -2.46 18.32 -14.80
CA ILE A 86 -2.99 17.00 -14.50
C ILE A 86 -4.51 17.06 -14.47
N ASP A 87 -5.17 16.11 -15.14
CA ASP A 87 -6.62 15.94 -15.11
C ASP A 87 -7.10 15.79 -13.66
N GLU A 88 -8.19 16.48 -13.28
CA GLU A 88 -8.71 16.50 -11.90
C GLU A 88 -8.89 15.08 -11.32
N GLU A 89 -9.37 14.14 -12.13
CA GLU A 89 -9.61 12.75 -11.72
C GLU A 89 -8.33 11.95 -11.45
N LYS A 90 -7.20 12.41 -12.00
CA LYS A 90 -5.87 11.77 -11.92
C LYS A 90 -4.94 12.46 -10.93
N VAL A 91 -5.32 13.59 -10.33
CA VAL A 91 -4.43 14.35 -9.42
C VAL A 91 -3.93 13.50 -8.25
N ILE A 92 -4.80 12.70 -7.64
CA ILE A 92 -4.43 11.85 -6.50
C ILE A 92 -3.53 10.70 -6.96
N GLU A 93 -3.83 10.12 -8.13
CA GLU A 93 -3.00 9.08 -8.73
C GLU A 93 -1.61 9.63 -9.04
N HIS A 94 -1.52 10.81 -9.64
CA HIS A 94 -0.27 11.52 -9.88
C HIS A 94 0.53 11.73 -8.59
N LEU A 95 -0.12 12.17 -7.50
CA LEU A 95 0.54 12.32 -6.20
C LEU A 95 1.16 11.01 -5.71
N PHE A 96 0.42 9.91 -5.83
CA PHE A 96 0.85 8.59 -5.39
C PHE A 96 1.97 8.02 -6.26
N ARG A 97 1.85 8.12 -7.59
CA ARG A 97 2.89 7.72 -8.54
C ARG A 97 4.18 8.51 -8.32
N LEU A 98 4.04 9.83 -8.15
CA LEU A 98 5.15 10.73 -7.86
C LEU A 98 5.84 10.34 -6.55
N ALA A 99 5.08 10.17 -5.45
CA ALA A 99 5.64 9.79 -4.16
C ALA A 99 6.34 8.42 -4.19
N CYS A 100 5.84 7.48 -4.98
CA CYS A 100 6.46 6.16 -5.21
C CYS A 100 7.63 6.19 -6.20
N GLY A 101 8.01 7.36 -6.74
CA GLY A 101 9.12 7.51 -7.67
C GLY A 101 8.87 6.96 -9.09
N LEU A 102 7.62 6.63 -9.44
CA LEU A 102 7.26 6.15 -10.79
C LEU A 102 7.37 7.25 -11.87
N GLU A 103 7.34 8.52 -11.45
CA GLU A 103 7.49 9.69 -12.33
C GLU A 103 8.93 10.23 -12.35
N SER A 104 9.87 9.54 -11.68
CA SER A 104 11.29 9.90 -11.61
C SER A 104 12.11 9.09 -12.63
N PRO A 105 13.13 9.67 -13.29
CA PRO A 105 14.08 8.93 -14.14
C PRO A 105 14.79 7.80 -13.38
N LEU A 106 15.12 8.05 -12.12
CA LEU A 106 15.65 7.06 -11.18
C LEU A 106 14.52 6.54 -10.29
N PHE A 107 14.07 5.32 -10.59
CA PHE A 107 13.01 4.62 -9.86
C PHE A 107 13.54 4.17 -8.50
N GLY A 108 12.86 4.54 -7.40
CA GLY A 108 13.19 4.05 -6.05
C GLY A 108 14.01 4.98 -5.15
N GLU A 109 14.29 6.23 -5.55
CA GLU A 109 14.98 7.18 -4.67
C GLU A 109 14.07 7.74 -3.54
N ASP A 110 14.54 7.71 -2.29
CA ASP A 110 13.91 8.34 -1.10
C ASP A 110 13.74 9.87 -1.19
N GLN A 111 14.27 10.46 -2.26
CA GLN A 111 14.39 11.90 -2.40
C GLN A 111 13.03 12.58 -2.60
N ILE A 112 12.09 11.96 -3.33
CA ILE A 112 10.77 12.55 -3.56
C ILE A 112 9.94 12.62 -2.26
N ILE A 113 9.99 11.58 -1.41
CA ILE A 113 9.32 11.59 -0.10
C ILE A 113 9.83 12.76 0.75
N SER A 114 11.15 12.97 0.76
CA SER A 114 11.78 14.04 1.53
C SER A 114 11.38 15.43 0.98
N GLN A 115 11.35 15.60 -0.34
CA GLN A 115 10.92 16.84 -0.98
C GLN A 115 9.43 17.14 -0.75
N LEU A 116 8.55 16.13 -0.83
CA LEU A 116 7.12 16.29 -0.54
C LEU A 116 6.88 16.74 0.91
N ASN A 117 7.58 16.14 1.88
CA ASN A 117 7.50 16.55 3.28
C ASN A 117 8.03 17.97 3.51
N LEU A 118 9.12 18.34 2.83
CA LEU A 118 9.65 19.71 2.88
C LEU A 118 8.63 20.70 2.29
N SER A 119 8.08 20.43 1.11
CA SER A 119 7.06 21.26 0.46
C SER A 119 5.81 21.43 1.32
N LEU A 120 5.34 20.37 1.98
CA LEU A 120 4.23 20.47 2.94
C LEU A 120 4.58 21.35 4.14
N SER A 121 5.80 21.22 4.66
CA SER A 121 6.28 22.04 5.78
C SER A 121 6.36 23.52 5.40
N LEU A 122 6.85 23.84 4.20
CA LEU A 122 6.88 25.21 3.67
C LEU A 122 5.47 25.76 3.43
N SER A 123 4.55 24.94 2.90
CA SER A 123 3.14 25.30 2.76
C SER A 123 2.50 25.62 4.13
N ARG A 124 2.78 24.83 5.16
CA ARG A 124 2.33 25.09 6.55
C ARG A 124 2.86 26.43 7.07
N LEU A 125 4.17 26.66 6.95
CA LEU A 125 4.80 27.91 7.38
C LEU A 125 4.26 29.14 6.63
N ALA A 126 3.76 28.96 5.41
CA ALA A 126 3.10 30.01 4.64
C ALA A 126 1.60 30.19 4.96
N GLY A 127 1.03 29.43 5.90
CA GLY A 127 -0.42 29.42 6.16
C GLY A 127 -1.24 28.87 4.98
N CYS A 128 -0.62 28.05 4.14
CA CYS A 128 -1.18 27.54 2.89
C CYS A 128 -1.58 26.07 2.95
N ALA A 129 -1.31 25.36 4.05
CA ALA A 129 -1.71 23.97 4.21
C ALA A 129 -3.16 23.85 4.75
N SER A 130 -3.96 22.98 4.14
CA SER A 130 -5.28 22.59 4.66
C SER A 130 -5.23 21.19 5.27
N PRO A 131 -6.21 20.81 6.11
CA PRO A 131 -6.31 19.45 6.61
C PRO A 131 -6.39 18.39 5.50
N LEU A 132 -6.96 18.73 4.34
CA LEU A 132 -7.05 17.82 3.21
C LEU A 132 -5.69 17.62 2.54
N LEU A 133 -4.98 18.71 2.24
CA LEU A 133 -3.65 18.64 1.65
C LEU A 133 -2.68 17.86 2.56
N GLU A 134 -2.74 18.11 3.87
CA GLU A 134 -1.95 17.37 4.85
C GLU A 134 -2.27 15.88 4.87
N TYR A 135 -3.56 15.54 4.81
CA TYR A 135 -4.02 14.16 4.71
C TYR A 135 -3.47 13.48 3.45
N LEU A 136 -3.62 14.11 2.27
CA LEU A 136 -3.19 13.53 0.99
C LEU A 136 -1.69 13.29 0.93
N VAL A 137 -0.88 14.26 1.39
CA VAL A 137 0.59 14.09 1.44
C VAL A 137 0.97 12.98 2.42
N ARG A 138 0.28 12.87 3.56
CA ARG A 138 0.54 11.77 4.51
C ARG A 138 0.20 10.40 3.93
N GLU A 139 -0.93 10.25 3.26
CA GLU A 139 -1.29 8.99 2.59
C GLU A 139 -0.27 8.66 1.50
N ALA A 140 0.15 9.65 0.70
CA ALA A 140 1.17 9.45 -0.34
C ALA A 140 2.52 8.97 0.24
N VAL A 141 2.98 9.57 1.34
CA VAL A 141 4.21 9.14 2.04
C VAL A 141 4.06 7.75 2.65
N THR A 142 2.89 7.43 3.19
CA THR A 142 2.61 6.11 3.78
C THR A 142 2.63 5.02 2.71
N LEU A 143 1.99 5.28 1.58
CA LEU A 143 2.00 4.40 0.42
C LEU A 143 3.42 4.22 -0.13
N ALA A 144 4.16 5.30 -0.32
CA ALA A 144 5.52 5.23 -0.84
C ALA A 144 6.43 4.35 0.04
N LYS A 145 6.34 4.50 1.37
CA LYS A 145 7.06 3.63 2.32
C LYS A 145 6.62 2.17 2.23
N ALA A 146 5.33 1.91 2.05
CA ALA A 146 4.80 0.55 1.91
C ALA A 146 5.24 -0.11 0.59
N VAL A 147 5.34 0.67 -0.49
CA VAL A 147 5.92 0.22 -1.77
C VAL A 147 7.40 -0.09 -1.57
N GLN A 148 8.16 0.80 -0.94
CA GLN A 148 9.59 0.58 -0.68
C GLN A 148 9.87 -0.65 0.20
N SER A 149 8.98 -0.99 1.14
CA SER A 149 9.16 -2.16 2.00
C SER A 149 8.73 -3.47 1.34
N SER A 150 7.81 -3.42 0.37
CA SER A 150 7.17 -4.59 -0.22
C SER A 150 7.70 -4.92 -1.62
N VAL A 151 8.34 -3.95 -2.28
CA VAL A 151 8.91 -4.07 -3.62
C VAL A 151 10.41 -3.96 -3.48
N ASP A 152 11.15 -4.95 -3.99
CA ASP A 152 12.61 -4.91 -3.98
C ASP A 152 13.12 -3.91 -5.03
N LEU A 153 13.31 -2.67 -4.59
CA LEU A 153 13.77 -1.57 -5.43
C LEU A 153 15.29 -1.63 -5.71
N GLN A 154 16.05 -2.48 -4.99
CA GLN A 154 17.50 -2.62 -5.20
C GLN A 154 17.84 -3.31 -6.53
N VAL A 155 16.87 -4.05 -7.10
CA VAL A 155 17.01 -4.75 -8.38
C VAL A 155 17.30 -3.79 -9.54
N ALA A 156 16.81 -2.54 -9.48
CA ALA A 156 17.05 -1.55 -10.53
C ALA A 156 18.52 -1.12 -10.61
N ASP A 157 19.19 -0.93 -9.48
CA ASP A 157 20.60 -0.56 -9.44
C ASP A 157 21.48 -1.74 -9.87
N GLU A 158 21.13 -2.98 -9.48
CA GLU A 158 21.88 -4.20 -9.89
C GLU A 158 21.90 -4.38 -11.40
N THR A 159 20.79 -4.09 -12.05
CA THR A 159 20.70 -4.28 -13.51
C THR A 159 21.52 -3.23 -14.27
N VAL A 160 21.63 -2.00 -13.74
CA VAL A 160 22.55 -0.98 -14.28
C VAL A 160 24.00 -1.39 -14.07
N ALA A 161 24.34 -1.88 -12.88
CA ALA A 161 25.69 -2.39 -12.59
C ALA A 161 26.09 -3.53 -13.53
N HIS A 162 25.15 -4.45 -13.81
CA HIS A 162 25.36 -5.54 -14.76
C HIS A 162 25.55 -5.04 -16.20
N ALA A 163 24.70 -4.10 -16.66
CA ALA A 163 24.80 -3.53 -18.00
C ALA A 163 26.12 -2.77 -18.23
N VAL A 164 26.55 -1.97 -17.23
CA VAL A 164 27.85 -1.28 -17.26
C VAL A 164 28.98 -2.31 -17.30
N SER A 165 28.91 -3.36 -16.49
CA SER A 165 29.95 -4.40 -16.46
C SER A 165 30.05 -5.16 -17.78
N ALA A 166 28.92 -5.52 -18.38
CA ALA A 166 28.86 -6.16 -19.70
C ALA A 166 29.48 -5.27 -20.78
N LEU A 167 29.18 -3.96 -20.76
CA LEU A 167 29.75 -2.98 -21.69
C LEU A 167 31.27 -2.88 -21.55
N LEU A 168 31.79 -2.82 -20.32
CA LEU A 168 33.23 -2.74 -20.07
C LEU A 168 33.94 -4.03 -20.48
N LYS A 169 33.34 -5.19 -20.21
CA LYS A 169 33.85 -6.51 -20.59
C LYS A 169 33.93 -6.68 -22.10
N GLN A 170 32.89 -6.27 -22.84
CA GLN A 170 32.87 -6.32 -24.31
C GLN A 170 34.02 -5.52 -24.93
N ASN A 171 34.38 -4.39 -24.32
CA ASN A 171 35.46 -3.52 -24.79
C ASN A 171 36.82 -3.77 -24.13
N SER A 172 36.91 -4.80 -23.26
CA SER A 172 38.13 -5.15 -22.51
C SER A 172 38.71 -4.00 -21.68
N TYR A 173 37.85 -3.12 -21.15
CA TYR A 173 38.25 -2.04 -20.26
C TYR A 173 38.43 -2.55 -18.83
N ARG A 174 39.49 -2.08 -18.14
CA ARG A 174 39.89 -2.60 -16.82
C ARG A 174 40.10 -1.50 -15.78
N ASN A 175 40.48 -0.30 -16.18
CA ASN A 175 40.76 0.79 -15.25
C ASN A 175 39.61 1.79 -15.24
N VAL A 176 38.94 1.97 -14.10
CA VAL A 176 37.69 2.73 -14.00
C VAL A 176 37.75 3.77 -12.88
N LEU A 177 37.43 5.02 -13.20
CA LEU A 177 37.20 6.07 -12.20
C LEU A 177 35.70 6.31 -12.05
N VAL A 178 35.17 6.20 -10.83
CA VAL A 178 33.79 6.50 -10.47
C VAL A 178 33.74 7.84 -9.73
N ILE A 179 32.96 8.78 -10.25
CA ILE A 179 32.79 10.11 -9.69
C ILE A 179 31.46 10.18 -8.94
N GLY A 180 31.52 10.29 -7.61
CA GLY A 180 30.36 10.24 -6.72
C GLY A 180 30.34 9.01 -5.82
N SER A 181 29.53 9.07 -4.77
CA SER A 181 29.40 8.03 -3.73
C SER A 181 27.94 7.64 -3.49
N SER A 182 27.09 7.77 -4.52
CA SER A 182 25.68 7.38 -4.50
C SER A 182 25.52 5.85 -4.39
N ASN A 183 24.30 5.35 -4.15
CA ASN A 183 24.04 3.90 -4.11
C ASN A 183 24.47 3.22 -5.42
N ILE A 184 24.05 3.76 -6.56
CA ILE A 184 24.41 3.26 -7.88
C ILE A 184 25.93 3.30 -8.11
N ALA A 185 26.62 4.36 -7.68
CA ALA A 185 28.08 4.45 -7.77
C ALA A 185 28.78 3.32 -7.01
N ARG A 186 28.32 3.04 -5.78
CA ARG A 186 28.89 1.98 -4.93
C ARG A 186 28.62 0.60 -5.50
N LEU A 187 27.39 0.34 -5.91
CA LEU A 187 26.99 -0.95 -6.47
C LEU A 187 27.70 -1.25 -7.80
N VAL A 188 27.79 -0.27 -8.70
CA VAL A 188 28.57 -0.38 -9.94
C VAL A 188 30.03 -0.66 -9.61
N SER A 189 30.60 0.04 -8.63
CA SER A 189 31.99 -0.19 -8.21
C SER A 189 32.21 -1.61 -7.69
N GLU A 190 31.31 -2.13 -6.86
CA GLU A 190 31.36 -3.51 -6.34
C GLU A 190 31.33 -4.55 -7.46
N HIS A 191 30.40 -4.39 -8.41
CA HIS A 191 30.25 -5.33 -9.52
C HIS A 191 31.48 -5.31 -10.44
N LEU A 192 32.03 -4.13 -10.71
CA LEU A 192 33.23 -3.98 -11.54
C LEU A 192 34.47 -4.59 -10.88
N VAL A 193 34.63 -4.47 -9.56
CA VAL A 193 35.69 -5.15 -8.81
C VAL A 193 35.53 -6.67 -8.93
N GLN A 194 34.32 -7.21 -8.79
CA GLN A 194 34.05 -8.65 -8.93
C GLN A 194 34.41 -9.18 -10.33
N GLU A 195 34.21 -8.37 -11.38
CA GLU A 195 34.62 -8.69 -12.76
C GLU A 195 36.13 -8.45 -13.03
N GLY A 196 36.89 -8.02 -12.01
CA GLY A 196 38.33 -7.84 -12.04
C GLY A 196 38.78 -6.51 -12.65
N CYS A 197 38.01 -5.44 -12.49
CA CYS A 197 38.43 -4.08 -12.82
C CYS A 197 39.17 -3.44 -11.63
N LEU A 198 40.11 -2.54 -11.92
CA LEU A 198 40.70 -1.62 -10.96
C LEU A 198 39.82 -0.37 -10.87
N VAL A 199 39.23 -0.15 -9.70
CA VAL A 199 38.23 0.91 -9.49
C VAL A 199 38.71 1.95 -8.49
N TRP A 200 38.65 3.21 -8.89
CA TRP A 200 38.83 4.38 -8.02
C TRP A 200 37.50 5.08 -7.85
N MET A 201 37.14 5.49 -6.63
CA MET A 201 35.92 6.24 -6.37
C MET A 201 36.23 7.58 -5.70
N THR A 202 35.61 8.65 -6.18
CA THR A 202 35.87 10.00 -5.67
C THR A 202 34.94 10.41 -4.54
N PHE A 203 35.50 11.13 -3.56
CA PHE A 203 34.76 11.72 -2.44
C PHE A 203 35.06 13.21 -2.32
N ARG A 204 34.03 14.03 -2.07
CA ARG A 204 34.21 15.45 -1.69
C ARG A 204 34.69 15.60 -0.25
N ASP A 205 34.30 14.67 0.60
CA ASP A 205 34.64 14.58 2.01
C ASP A 205 35.23 13.20 2.24
N LEU A 206 36.57 13.14 2.38
CA LEU A 206 37.30 11.88 2.51
C LEU A 206 36.99 11.14 3.81
N ASP A 207 36.51 11.84 4.84
CA ASP A 207 36.13 11.21 6.11
C ASP A 207 34.94 10.25 5.95
N LYS A 208 34.14 10.43 4.88
CA LYS A 208 33.04 9.52 4.53
C LYS A 208 33.49 8.27 3.78
N ALA A 209 34.73 8.21 3.31
CA ALA A 209 35.24 7.06 2.57
C ALA A 209 35.20 5.80 3.44
N ASP A 210 35.55 5.88 4.72
CA ASP A 210 35.59 4.72 5.61
C ASP A 210 34.24 4.01 5.78
N LEU A 211 33.13 4.73 5.63
CA LEU A 211 31.77 4.19 5.77
C LEU A 211 31.18 3.68 4.45
N LEU A 212 31.56 4.30 3.33
CA LEU A 212 30.85 4.16 2.05
C LEU A 212 31.69 3.49 0.94
N LEU A 213 33.00 3.36 1.13
CA LEU A 213 33.90 2.79 0.14
C LEU A 213 33.74 1.25 0.08
N PRO A 214 33.39 0.68 -1.08
CA PRO A 214 33.34 -0.76 -1.20
C PRO A 214 34.70 -1.43 -1.11
N ALA A 215 34.70 -2.73 -0.79
CA ALA A 215 35.92 -3.52 -0.69
C ALA A 215 36.72 -3.47 -2.01
N GLN A 216 38.04 -3.30 -1.90
CA GLN A 216 39.01 -3.25 -3.02
C GLN A 216 38.85 -2.05 -3.98
N VAL A 217 37.96 -1.10 -3.68
CA VAL A 217 37.88 0.20 -4.37
C VAL A 217 38.84 1.18 -3.68
N GLN A 218 39.54 2.02 -4.45
CA GLN A 218 40.45 3.02 -3.90
C GLN A 218 39.79 4.40 -3.83
N ALA A 219 39.84 5.04 -2.66
CA ALA A 219 39.31 6.39 -2.47
C ALA A 219 40.21 7.45 -3.11
N VAL A 220 39.60 8.44 -3.77
CA VAL A 220 40.28 9.59 -4.38
C VAL A 220 39.59 10.89 -3.97
N ALA A 221 40.35 11.94 -3.66
CA ALA A 221 39.75 13.26 -3.43
C ALA A 221 39.10 13.77 -4.73
N TYR A 222 37.86 14.27 -4.65
CA TYR A 222 37.10 14.77 -5.81
C TYR A 222 37.86 15.84 -6.63
N GLU A 223 38.65 16.67 -5.95
CA GLU A 223 39.49 17.71 -6.58
C GLU A 223 40.57 17.11 -7.49
N ASN A 224 41.03 15.90 -7.18
CA ASN A 224 42.09 15.19 -7.93
C ASN A 224 41.56 14.33 -9.08
N ARG A 225 40.25 14.32 -9.35
CA ARG A 225 39.61 13.43 -10.33
C ARG A 225 40.25 13.49 -11.73
N PHE A 226 40.64 14.69 -12.18
CA PHE A 226 41.22 14.88 -13.52
C PHE A 226 42.64 14.31 -13.64
N ASN A 227 43.37 14.10 -12.54
CA ASN A 227 44.70 13.49 -12.57
C ASN A 227 44.65 12.02 -13.02
N PHE A 228 43.49 11.39 -12.91
CA PHE A 228 43.26 9.99 -13.27
C PHE A 228 42.83 9.81 -14.73
N PHE A 229 42.39 10.87 -15.43
CA PHE A 229 41.80 10.75 -16.75
C PHE A 229 42.76 10.15 -17.80
N GLY A 230 44.07 10.37 -17.66
CA GLY A 230 45.08 9.75 -18.53
C GLY A 230 45.47 8.31 -18.14
N GLN A 231 44.97 7.80 -17.01
CA GLN A 231 45.36 6.52 -16.41
C GLN A 231 44.23 5.48 -16.44
N VAL A 232 43.00 5.92 -16.73
CA VAL A 232 41.80 5.08 -16.73
C VAL A 232 41.25 4.90 -18.14
N ASP A 233 40.63 3.75 -18.38
CA ASP A 233 39.91 3.46 -19.61
C ASP A 233 38.54 4.14 -19.62
N VAL A 234 37.86 4.14 -18.46
CA VAL A 234 36.48 4.61 -18.33
C VAL A 234 36.33 5.56 -17.15
N VAL A 235 35.55 6.62 -17.32
CA VAL A 235 35.06 7.45 -16.23
C VAL A 235 33.55 7.34 -16.13
N ILE A 236 33.04 7.00 -14.95
CA ILE A 236 31.61 6.89 -14.64
C ILE A 236 31.24 8.05 -13.72
N SER A 237 30.29 8.90 -14.07
CA SER A 237 29.76 9.95 -13.19
C SER A 237 28.40 9.56 -12.65
N ALA A 238 28.21 9.70 -11.35
CA ALA A 238 26.97 9.35 -10.64
C ALA A 238 26.76 10.30 -9.43
N THR A 239 26.83 11.61 -9.67
CA THR A 239 26.69 12.64 -8.63
C THR A 239 25.28 13.23 -8.55
N LYS A 240 25.05 14.05 -7.52
CA LYS A 240 23.79 14.77 -7.27
C LYS A 240 23.92 16.28 -7.54
N GLY A 241 24.97 16.71 -8.25
CA GLY A 241 25.24 18.12 -8.53
C GLY A 241 24.32 18.70 -9.61
N MET A 242 24.20 20.04 -9.66
CA MET A 242 23.55 20.75 -10.77
C MET A 242 24.55 21.32 -11.80
N ASP A 243 25.85 21.19 -11.53
CA ASP A 243 26.92 21.60 -12.43
C ASP A 243 27.52 20.38 -13.12
N TYR A 244 28.06 20.57 -14.32
CA TYR A 244 28.82 19.52 -14.99
C TYR A 244 30.05 19.15 -14.17
N THR A 245 30.09 17.88 -13.77
CA THR A 245 31.23 17.26 -13.11
C THR A 245 32.41 17.11 -14.08
N ILE A 246 32.10 16.94 -15.38
CA ILE A 246 33.06 16.89 -16.50
C ILE A 246 32.56 17.84 -17.59
N THR A 247 33.34 18.89 -17.87
CA THR A 247 33.08 19.85 -18.94
C THR A 247 33.76 19.43 -20.25
N LYS A 248 33.28 19.94 -21.38
CA LYS A 248 33.83 19.68 -22.72
C LYS A 248 35.35 19.83 -22.82
N ASP A 249 35.91 20.88 -22.22
CA ASP A 249 37.35 21.19 -22.26
C ASP A 249 38.20 20.25 -21.40
N ARG A 250 37.59 19.55 -20.43
CA ARG A 250 38.27 18.66 -19.49
C ARG A 250 38.08 17.18 -19.81
N ALA A 251 37.18 16.84 -20.74
CA ALA A 251 36.93 15.47 -21.19
C ALA A 251 38.05 14.96 -22.13
N ILE A 252 39.27 14.80 -21.61
CA ILE A 252 40.44 14.36 -22.36
C ILE A 252 41.13 13.22 -21.60
N GLY A 253 41.41 12.10 -22.27
CA GLY A 253 42.14 10.97 -21.70
C GLY A 253 41.40 9.62 -21.76
N PRO A 254 40.23 9.47 -21.10
CA PRO A 254 39.55 8.20 -21.05
C PRO A 254 38.98 7.80 -22.42
N LYS A 255 38.78 6.50 -22.62
CA LYS A 255 38.22 5.93 -23.86
C LYS A 255 36.70 6.02 -23.90
N LEU A 256 36.05 6.02 -22.73
CA LEU A 256 34.60 6.06 -22.58
C LEU A 256 34.21 6.86 -21.35
N LEU A 257 33.13 7.64 -21.50
CA LEU A 257 32.43 8.30 -20.40
C LEU A 257 31.07 7.62 -20.20
N ILE A 258 30.68 7.40 -18.95
CA ILE A 258 29.35 6.89 -18.58
C ILE A 258 28.69 7.89 -17.62
N ASP A 259 27.51 8.38 -17.98
CA ASP A 259 26.72 9.30 -17.15
C ASP A 259 25.52 8.56 -16.56
N LEU A 260 25.60 8.25 -15.27
CA LEU A 260 24.56 7.61 -14.47
C LEU A 260 23.83 8.60 -13.57
N ALA A 261 24.13 9.90 -13.67
CA ALA A 261 23.48 10.91 -12.84
C ALA A 261 22.07 11.23 -13.38
N PRO A 262 21.10 11.53 -12.49
CA PRO A 262 19.72 11.87 -12.89
C PRO A 262 19.65 13.21 -13.63
N VAL A 263 20.48 14.16 -13.23
CA VAL A 263 20.74 15.40 -13.97
C VAL A 263 22.09 15.21 -14.66
N LYS A 264 22.18 15.59 -15.94
CA LYS A 264 23.37 15.35 -16.77
C LYS A 264 24.63 15.90 -16.09
N ASP A 265 25.47 14.99 -15.61
CA ASP A 265 26.74 15.31 -14.95
C ASP A 265 27.84 15.62 -15.97
N ILE A 266 27.70 15.08 -17.17
CA ILE A 266 28.67 15.21 -18.25
C ILE A 266 28.08 16.10 -19.33
N ASP A 267 28.87 17.12 -19.67
CA ASP A 267 28.57 18.05 -20.75
C ASP A 267 28.24 17.29 -22.05
N PRO A 268 27.07 17.50 -22.67
CA PRO A 268 26.67 16.78 -23.88
C PRO A 268 27.54 17.14 -25.09
N GLU A 269 28.34 18.21 -25.05
CA GLU A 269 29.23 18.60 -26.13
C GLU A 269 30.63 17.97 -26.06
N VAL A 270 30.86 17.03 -25.15
CA VAL A 270 32.13 16.28 -25.09
C VAL A 270 32.39 15.54 -26.41
N SER A 271 33.67 15.48 -26.81
CA SER A 271 34.10 14.79 -28.03
C SER A 271 34.33 13.29 -27.83
N LEU A 272 34.43 12.83 -26.59
CA LEU A 272 34.63 11.42 -26.24
C LEU A 272 33.32 10.63 -26.35
N PRO A 273 33.40 9.31 -26.60
CA PRO A 273 32.23 8.44 -26.51
C PRO A 273 31.55 8.58 -25.14
N LEU A 274 30.25 8.85 -25.15
CA LEU A 274 29.42 9.04 -23.96
C LEU A 274 28.25 8.06 -24.00
N VAL A 275 28.11 7.27 -22.93
CA VAL A 275 26.96 6.39 -22.70
C VAL A 275 26.18 6.93 -21.52
N ARG A 276 24.89 7.13 -21.69
CA ARG A 276 24.00 7.54 -20.61
C ARG A 276 23.24 6.34 -20.06
N ILE A 277 22.67 6.50 -18.87
CA ILE A 277 21.81 5.47 -18.28
C ILE A 277 20.67 5.03 -19.23
N GLU A 278 20.18 5.93 -20.08
CA GLU A 278 19.15 5.68 -21.10
C GLU A 278 19.65 4.80 -22.27
N ASP A 279 20.95 4.84 -22.57
CA ASP A 279 21.57 4.10 -23.67
C ASP A 279 21.89 2.64 -23.27
N LEU A 280 21.96 2.38 -21.96
CA LEU A 280 22.12 1.03 -21.43
C LEU A 280 20.81 0.29 -21.71
N ARG A 281 20.79 -0.56 -22.75
CA ARG A 281 19.68 -1.47 -23.06
C ARG A 281 19.61 -2.57 -22.01
N VAL A 282 19.17 -2.19 -20.82
CA VAL A 282 18.91 -3.08 -19.72
C VAL A 282 17.65 -3.87 -20.07
N ASP A 283 17.71 -5.21 -20.07
CA ASP A 283 16.52 -6.04 -20.20
C ASP A 283 15.77 -6.00 -18.84
N LEU A 284 14.50 -5.62 -18.88
CA LEU A 284 13.76 -5.01 -17.75
C LEU A 284 12.72 -5.89 -17.02
N PRO A 285 12.64 -7.24 -17.15
CA PRO A 285 11.48 -7.97 -16.62
C PRO A 285 11.27 -7.73 -15.11
N LYS A 286 12.33 -7.74 -14.31
CA LYS A 286 12.21 -7.49 -12.86
C LYS A 286 11.86 -6.05 -12.48
N ARG A 287 12.30 -5.05 -13.27
CA ARG A 287 11.92 -3.64 -13.05
C ARG A 287 10.47 -3.39 -13.47
N GLN A 288 10.01 -4.04 -14.54
CA GLN A 288 8.62 -4.00 -14.97
C GLN A 288 7.71 -4.69 -13.93
N GLU A 289 8.13 -5.83 -13.39
CA GLU A 289 7.45 -6.52 -12.28
C GLU A 289 7.36 -5.63 -11.04
N ALA A 290 8.48 -5.02 -10.60
CA ALA A 290 8.50 -4.10 -9.47
C ALA A 290 7.59 -2.87 -9.69
N GLN A 291 7.57 -2.31 -10.90
CA GLN A 291 6.67 -1.22 -11.26
C GLN A 291 5.21 -1.67 -11.26
N GLN A 292 4.90 -2.86 -11.76
CA GLN A 292 3.54 -3.41 -11.73
C GLN A 292 3.06 -3.65 -10.30
N GLN A 293 3.90 -4.21 -9.43
CA GLN A 293 3.58 -4.38 -8.01
C GLN A 293 3.32 -3.03 -7.33
N ALA A 294 4.14 -2.01 -7.61
CA ALA A 294 3.93 -0.66 -7.11
C ALA A 294 2.59 -0.07 -7.61
N LEU A 295 2.24 -0.28 -8.88
CA LEU A 295 0.97 0.18 -9.45
C LEU A 295 -0.24 -0.50 -8.79
N LEU A 296 -0.18 -1.81 -8.53
CA LEU A 296 -1.26 -2.52 -7.82
C LEU A 296 -1.48 -1.96 -6.40
N LEU A 297 -0.39 -1.67 -5.67
CA LEU A 297 -0.46 -1.03 -4.36
C LEU A 297 -1.03 0.39 -4.45
N ILE A 298 -0.65 1.15 -5.47
CA ILE A 298 -1.19 2.49 -5.73
C ILE A 298 -2.69 2.42 -6.03
N GLU A 299 -3.15 1.48 -6.86
CA GLU A 299 -4.56 1.33 -7.20
C GLU A 299 -5.41 0.99 -5.96
N ALA A 300 -4.96 0.05 -5.13
CA ALA A 300 -5.63 -0.29 -3.87
C ALA A 300 -5.72 0.93 -2.94
N HIS A 301 -4.62 1.68 -2.79
CA HIS A 301 -4.57 2.86 -1.93
C HIS A 301 -5.40 4.03 -2.49
N LEU A 302 -5.44 4.18 -3.82
CA LEU A 302 -6.26 5.15 -4.53
C LEU A 302 -7.74 4.89 -4.28
N LYS A 303 -8.18 3.63 -4.36
CA LYS A 303 -9.56 3.23 -4.06
C LYS A 303 -9.96 3.60 -2.64
N LYS A 304 -9.15 3.21 -1.65
CA LYS A 304 -9.34 3.57 -0.23
C LYS A 304 -9.42 5.08 -0.04
N THR A 305 -8.52 5.83 -0.66
CA THR A 305 -8.47 7.29 -0.56
C THR A 305 -9.69 7.94 -1.20
N LYS A 306 -10.10 7.51 -2.40
CA LYS A 306 -11.31 8.00 -3.08
C LYS A 306 -12.56 7.75 -2.24
N THR A 307 -12.68 6.59 -1.59
CA THR A 307 -13.79 6.31 -0.66
C THR A 307 -13.81 7.29 0.51
N TYR A 308 -12.66 7.54 1.14
CA TYR A 308 -12.56 8.54 2.22
C TYR A 308 -12.94 9.94 1.75
N LEU A 309 -12.45 10.37 0.59
CA LEU A 309 -12.73 11.70 0.05
C LEU A 309 -14.20 11.89 -0.35
N ALA A 310 -14.86 10.84 -0.86
CA ALA A 310 -16.30 10.87 -1.15
C ALA A 310 -17.12 11.02 0.14
N TYR A 311 -16.65 10.45 1.25
CA TYR A 311 -17.31 10.52 2.56
C TYR A 311 -17.04 11.84 3.30
N ARG A 312 -15.85 12.44 3.14
CA ARG A 312 -15.40 13.61 3.90
C ARG A 312 -16.38 14.81 3.90
N PRO A 313 -16.98 15.23 2.77
CA PRO A 313 -17.95 16.34 2.76
C PRO A 313 -19.14 16.09 3.69
N LYS A 314 -19.63 14.83 3.73
CA LYS A 314 -20.76 14.45 4.58
C LYS A 314 -20.46 14.58 6.07
N VAL A 315 -19.19 14.48 6.49
CA VAL A 315 -18.81 14.66 7.90
C VAL A 315 -19.17 16.06 8.40
N GLN A 316 -18.97 17.08 7.58
CA GLN A 316 -19.34 18.44 7.94
C GLN A 316 -20.86 18.59 8.01
N ASP A 317 -21.59 18.00 7.07
CA ASP A 317 -23.06 18.00 7.08
C ASP A 317 -23.61 17.29 8.32
N ILE A 318 -23.06 16.13 8.69
CA ILE A 318 -23.41 15.38 9.90
C ILE A 318 -23.16 16.20 11.17
N GLN A 319 -22.05 16.94 11.23
CA GLN A 319 -21.77 17.83 12.35
C GLN A 319 -22.75 18.99 12.41
N ASN A 320 -23.07 19.60 11.28
CA ASN A 320 -24.04 20.70 11.19
C ASN A 320 -25.45 20.24 11.60
N ILE A 321 -25.88 19.06 11.13
CA ILE A 321 -27.15 18.44 11.53
C ILE A 321 -27.17 18.15 13.02
N GLY A 322 -26.09 17.61 13.59
CA GLY A 322 -25.99 17.37 15.03
C GLY A 322 -26.08 18.65 15.87
N ILE A 323 -25.48 19.75 15.41
CA ILE A 323 -25.62 21.07 16.03
C ILE A 323 -27.08 21.56 15.97
N GLN A 324 -27.72 21.47 14.79
CA GLN A 324 -29.11 21.89 14.62
C GLN A 324 -30.08 21.08 15.47
N ALA A 325 -29.92 19.75 15.52
CA ALA A 325 -30.75 18.87 16.33
C ALA A 325 -30.60 19.17 17.83
N ALA A 326 -29.38 19.45 18.30
CA ALA A 326 -29.14 19.84 19.69
C ALA A 326 -29.77 21.19 20.04
N ASN A 327 -29.68 22.17 19.13
CA ASN A 327 -30.32 23.48 19.30
C ASN A 327 -31.85 23.37 19.33
N ASP A 328 -32.45 22.59 18.43
CA ASP A 328 -33.90 22.36 18.38
C ASP A 328 -34.40 21.66 19.66
N LEU A 329 -33.66 20.66 20.14
CA LEU A 329 -33.97 19.99 21.42
C LEU A 329 -33.95 20.98 22.58
N LEU A 330 -32.90 21.81 22.69
CA LEU A 330 -32.79 22.81 23.76
C LEU A 330 -33.91 23.84 23.68
N TYR A 331 -34.22 24.30 22.47
CA TYR A 331 -35.29 25.26 22.23
C TYR A 331 -36.65 24.70 22.71
N ARG A 332 -36.95 23.44 22.38
CA ARG A 332 -38.19 22.77 22.81
C ARG A 332 -38.26 22.52 24.31
N LEU A 333 -37.12 22.24 24.94
CA LEU A 333 -37.05 22.00 26.38
C LEU A 333 -36.96 23.29 27.20
N ASN A 334 -36.77 24.46 26.57
CA ASN A 334 -36.47 25.70 27.29
C ASN A 334 -37.51 26.04 28.37
N THR A 335 -38.81 25.94 28.05
CA THR A 335 -39.89 26.19 29.01
C THR A 335 -39.87 25.23 30.21
N VAL A 336 -39.65 23.93 29.96
CA VAL A 336 -39.57 22.91 31.01
C VAL A 336 -38.32 23.10 31.87
N LEU A 337 -37.21 23.51 31.24
CA LEU A 337 -35.96 23.79 31.93
C LEU A 337 -36.07 25.04 32.83
N ASP A 338 -36.81 26.05 32.39
CA ASP A 338 -37.13 27.26 33.17
C ASP A 338 -38.05 26.94 34.36
N GLU A 339 -39.11 26.15 34.15
CA GLU A 339 -40.08 25.74 35.19
C GLU A 339 -39.44 24.97 36.35
N HIS A 340 -38.41 24.16 36.06
CA HIS A 340 -37.69 23.38 37.06
C HIS A 340 -36.42 24.07 37.58
N HIS A 341 -36.19 25.34 37.23
CA HIS A 341 -35.04 26.14 37.67
C HIS A 341 -33.67 25.50 37.40
N PHE A 342 -33.51 24.81 36.27
CA PHE A 342 -32.22 24.24 35.88
C PHE A 342 -31.21 25.32 35.49
N ASP A 343 -29.97 25.18 35.96
CA ASP A 343 -28.89 26.15 35.73
C ASP A 343 -28.30 26.10 34.31
N GLU A 344 -27.56 27.15 33.94
CA GLU A 344 -26.90 27.27 32.63
C GLU A 344 -25.85 26.18 32.37
N ASN A 345 -25.22 25.65 33.42
CA ASN A 345 -24.27 24.55 33.27
C ASN A 345 -24.96 23.27 32.80
N LEU A 346 -26.11 22.92 33.39
CA LEU A 346 -26.86 21.74 32.99
C LEU A 346 -27.40 21.87 31.57
N ARG A 347 -27.84 23.07 31.16
CA ARG A 347 -28.26 23.38 29.78
C ARG A 347 -27.15 23.12 28.77
N LYS A 348 -25.94 23.56 29.09
CA LYS A 348 -24.74 23.30 28.28
C LYS A 348 -24.40 21.81 28.22
N THR A 349 -24.52 21.08 29.33
CA THR A 349 -24.33 19.62 29.36
C THR A 349 -25.35 18.91 28.48
N LEU A 350 -26.61 19.34 28.51
CA LEU A 350 -27.70 18.78 27.70
C LEU A 350 -27.45 19.01 26.20
N TYR A 351 -27.04 20.23 25.83
CA TYR A 351 -26.60 20.57 24.47
C TYR A 351 -25.47 19.67 23.99
N GLU A 352 -24.38 19.58 24.75
CA GLU A 352 -23.21 18.82 24.33
C GLU A 352 -23.52 17.33 24.22
N SER A 353 -24.34 16.79 25.12
CA SER A 353 -24.77 15.40 25.10
C SER A 353 -25.63 15.10 23.88
N ALA A 354 -26.62 15.95 23.58
CA ALA A 354 -27.47 15.81 22.41
C ALA A 354 -26.67 15.94 21.11
N ARG A 355 -25.82 16.98 21.00
CA ARG A 355 -24.96 17.19 19.84
C ARG A 355 -24.09 15.97 19.56
N LYS A 356 -23.41 15.44 20.60
CA LYS A 356 -22.57 14.24 20.47
C LYS A 356 -23.39 13.02 20.07
N ALA A 357 -24.54 12.78 20.71
CA ALA A 357 -25.39 11.63 20.42
C ALA A 357 -25.91 11.63 18.98
N PHE A 358 -26.46 12.75 18.51
CA PHE A 358 -26.96 12.89 17.13
C PHE A 358 -25.84 12.78 16.11
N THR A 359 -24.71 13.47 16.30
CA THR A 359 -23.55 13.36 15.41
C THR A 359 -23.03 11.92 15.35
N HIS A 360 -22.90 11.23 16.49
CA HIS A 360 -22.40 9.86 16.53
C HIS A 360 -23.35 8.87 15.84
N GLN A 361 -24.66 8.95 16.09
CA GLN A 361 -25.63 8.08 15.42
C GLN A 361 -25.65 8.31 13.91
N LEU A 362 -25.66 9.56 13.44
CA LEU A 362 -25.65 9.88 12.02
C LEU A 362 -24.33 9.44 11.35
N TYR A 363 -23.20 9.59 12.05
CA TYR A 363 -21.90 9.09 11.61
C TYR A 363 -21.91 7.57 11.42
N GLU A 364 -22.44 6.82 12.41
CA GLU A 364 -22.58 5.36 12.35
C GLU A 364 -23.51 4.90 11.23
N GLN A 365 -24.63 5.60 11.00
CA GLN A 365 -25.55 5.28 9.92
C GLN A 365 -24.94 5.56 8.53
N GLU A 366 -24.30 6.71 8.33
CA GLU A 366 -23.66 7.03 7.04
C GLU A 366 -22.44 6.15 6.75
N LYS A 367 -21.68 5.75 7.79
CA LYS A 367 -20.60 4.77 7.66
C LYS A 367 -21.13 3.40 7.23
N LYS A 368 -22.33 3.01 7.69
CA LYS A 368 -23.05 1.81 7.22
C LYS A 368 -23.55 1.94 5.79
N SER A 369 -23.93 3.15 5.34
CA SER A 369 -24.36 3.44 3.95
C SER A 369 -23.21 3.37 2.92
N SER A 370 -21.96 3.62 3.34
CA SER A 370 -20.75 3.37 2.54
C SER A 370 -20.17 1.95 2.75
N GLY A 371 -20.95 1.07 3.37
CA GLY A 371 -20.48 -0.10 4.09
C GLY A 371 -19.83 -1.18 3.23
N GLN A 372 -18.67 -1.64 3.71
CA GLN A 372 -18.11 -2.95 3.42
C GLN A 372 -19.23 -4.01 3.49
N VAL A 373 -19.49 -4.69 2.37
CA VAL A 373 -20.50 -5.76 2.31
C VAL A 373 -19.97 -6.95 3.11
N TRP A 374 -20.72 -7.36 4.12
CA TRP A 374 -20.46 -8.57 4.90
C TRP A 374 -21.36 -9.70 4.42
N TYR A 375 -20.76 -10.87 4.22
CA TYR A 375 -21.42 -12.11 3.87
C TYR A 375 -21.42 -13.00 5.10
N ASP A 376 -22.60 -13.43 5.51
CA ASP A 376 -22.75 -14.40 6.59
C ASP A 376 -22.72 -15.81 6.00
N LEU A 377 -21.66 -16.54 6.34
CA LEU A 377 -21.39 -17.88 5.82
C LEU A 377 -21.83 -18.99 6.78
N THR A 378 -22.58 -18.61 7.82
CA THR A 378 -22.96 -19.50 8.93
C THR A 378 -24.30 -20.17 8.66
N GLN A 379 -24.33 -21.50 8.69
CA GLN A 379 -25.55 -22.28 8.80
C GLN A 379 -26.15 -22.11 10.20
N CYS A 380 -27.41 -21.68 10.24
CA CYS A 380 -28.11 -21.42 11.49
C CYS A 380 -28.31 -22.71 12.29
N LEU A 381 -28.04 -22.68 13.60
CA LEU A 381 -28.39 -23.75 14.52
C LEU A 381 -29.91 -23.90 14.59
N VAL A 382 -30.41 -25.10 14.30
CA VAL A 382 -31.83 -25.45 14.33
C VAL A 382 -32.02 -26.80 15.01
N SER A 383 -33.14 -27.00 15.72
CA SER A 383 -33.48 -28.31 16.28
C SER A 383 -33.65 -29.32 15.14
N GLY A 384 -33.01 -30.48 15.27
CA GLY A 384 -32.98 -31.46 14.17
C GLY A 384 -32.23 -32.72 14.55
N LYS A 385 -32.35 -33.74 13.69
CA LYS A 385 -31.54 -34.96 13.80
C LYS A 385 -30.06 -34.62 13.56
N PRO A 386 -29.13 -35.36 14.17
CA PRO A 386 -27.71 -35.21 13.88
C PRO A 386 -27.42 -35.54 12.42
N GLU A 387 -26.30 -35.00 11.92
CA GLU A 387 -25.79 -35.25 10.58
C GLU A 387 -25.25 -36.68 10.45
N TYR A 388 -24.58 -37.18 11.50
CA TYR A 388 -24.03 -38.52 11.60
C TYR A 388 -24.81 -39.41 12.57
N GLU A 389 -24.89 -40.71 12.26
CA GLU A 389 -25.56 -41.69 13.12
C GLU A 389 -24.74 -41.94 14.40
N GLY A 390 -25.35 -41.73 15.56
CA GLY A 390 -24.69 -41.86 16.88
C GLY A 390 -24.41 -40.54 17.57
N ASP A 391 -24.42 -39.42 16.82
CA ASP A 391 -24.19 -38.08 17.36
C ASP A 391 -25.38 -37.54 18.17
N PRO A 392 -25.14 -36.59 19.09
CA PRO A 392 -26.19 -35.98 19.89
C PRO A 392 -27.15 -35.16 19.02
N GLN A 393 -28.45 -35.32 19.28
CA GLN A 393 -29.48 -34.51 18.63
C GLN A 393 -29.34 -33.02 19.02
N THR A 394 -29.51 -32.12 18.04
CA THR A 394 -29.62 -30.69 18.31
C THR A 394 -31.03 -30.36 18.84
N LEU A 395 -31.09 -29.78 20.04
CA LEU A 395 -32.32 -29.39 20.73
C LEU A 395 -32.23 -27.94 21.20
N LEU A 396 -33.15 -27.12 20.69
CA LEU A 396 -33.38 -25.73 21.10
C LEU A 396 -34.76 -25.64 21.74
N GLU A 397 -34.84 -25.65 23.07
CA GLU A 397 -36.10 -25.69 23.81
C GLU A 397 -36.35 -24.36 24.55
N LYS A 398 -37.54 -23.77 24.38
CA LYS A 398 -37.91 -22.55 25.12
C LYS A 398 -38.31 -22.93 26.54
N VAL A 399 -37.40 -22.73 27.49
CA VAL A 399 -37.62 -23.00 28.93
C VAL A 399 -38.49 -21.92 29.59
N HIS A 400 -38.27 -20.65 29.24
CA HIS A 400 -39.07 -19.53 29.72
C HIS A 400 -39.62 -18.72 28.54
N THR A 401 -40.90 -18.34 28.62
CA THR A 401 -41.60 -17.50 27.64
C THR A 401 -42.15 -16.25 28.30
N LEU A 402 -42.37 -15.18 27.54
CA LEU A 402 -42.95 -13.93 28.08
C LEU A 402 -44.40 -14.09 28.55
N ASP A 403 -45.10 -15.10 28.05
CA ASP A 403 -46.48 -15.41 28.47
C ASP A 403 -46.52 -16.04 29.87
N SER A 404 -45.42 -16.67 30.31
CA SER A 404 -45.34 -17.42 31.57
C SER A 404 -44.32 -16.85 32.56
N HIS A 405 -43.35 -16.06 32.10
CA HIS A 405 -42.23 -15.52 32.86
C HIS A 405 -41.91 -14.09 32.39
N THR A 406 -41.12 -13.33 33.16
CA THR A 406 -40.75 -11.96 32.78
C THR A 406 -39.53 -11.88 31.84
N TRP A 407 -38.93 -13.01 31.47
CA TRP A 407 -37.84 -13.12 30.52
C TRP A 407 -37.97 -14.36 29.64
N ARG A 408 -37.18 -14.39 28.56
CA ARG A 408 -37.07 -15.56 27.68
C ARG A 408 -35.77 -16.29 27.97
N LEU A 409 -35.83 -17.62 28.01
CA LEU A 409 -34.67 -18.50 28.12
C LEU A 409 -34.85 -19.66 27.16
N THR A 410 -33.82 -19.95 26.37
CA THR A 410 -33.78 -21.12 25.49
C THR A 410 -32.66 -22.03 25.99
N TYR A 411 -32.98 -23.29 26.26
CA TYR A 411 -32.00 -24.35 26.48
C TYR A 411 -31.42 -24.80 25.15
N LEU A 412 -30.08 -24.88 25.08
CA LEU A 412 -29.35 -25.27 23.89
C LEU A 412 -28.58 -26.57 24.20
N HIS A 413 -28.82 -27.61 23.44
CA HIS A 413 -28.10 -28.88 23.51
C HIS A 413 -27.72 -29.32 22.10
N PHE A 414 -26.43 -29.48 21.85
CA PHE A 414 -25.85 -29.85 20.56
C PHE A 414 -24.45 -30.42 20.76
N GLY A 415 -23.93 -31.16 19.78
CA GLY A 415 -22.54 -31.62 19.76
C GLY A 415 -21.59 -30.50 19.31
N SER A 416 -20.30 -30.64 19.57
CA SER A 416 -19.25 -29.70 19.13
C SER A 416 -19.22 -29.51 17.60
N HIS A 417 -19.59 -30.55 16.86
CA HIS A 417 -19.58 -30.64 15.40
C HIS A 417 -20.97 -30.40 14.77
N THR A 418 -21.66 -29.35 15.22
CA THR A 418 -23.04 -29.06 14.79
C THR A 418 -23.14 -27.81 13.92
N ALA A 419 -23.89 -27.90 12.82
CA ALA A 419 -24.08 -26.82 11.84
C ALA A 419 -22.73 -26.33 11.31
N THR A 420 -22.56 -25.03 11.04
CA THR A 420 -21.21 -24.49 10.75
C THR A 420 -20.38 -24.52 12.02
N HIS A 421 -19.30 -25.27 11.97
CA HIS A 421 -18.36 -25.44 13.07
C HIS A 421 -16.93 -25.40 12.55
N ILE A 422 -15.99 -25.28 13.48
CA ILE A 422 -14.55 -25.36 13.20
C ILE A 422 -13.93 -26.47 14.04
N ASP A 423 -13.07 -27.27 13.42
CA ASP A 423 -12.35 -28.37 14.05
C ASP A 423 -10.93 -27.97 14.39
N SER A 424 -10.45 -28.53 15.49
CA SER A 424 -9.08 -28.39 15.95
C SER A 424 -8.34 -29.72 15.92
N PRO A 425 -6.99 -29.70 16.00
CA PRO A 425 -6.21 -30.92 16.05
C PRO A 425 -6.64 -31.92 17.12
N SER A 426 -7.13 -31.48 18.29
CA SER A 426 -7.58 -32.41 19.34
C SER A 426 -8.79 -33.26 18.95
N HIS A 427 -9.50 -32.92 17.87
CA HIS A 427 -10.59 -33.74 17.32
C HIS A 427 -10.14 -35.15 16.92
N LEU A 428 -8.96 -35.29 16.30
CA LEU A 428 -8.43 -36.58 15.82
C LEU A 428 -7.04 -36.93 16.37
N ILE A 429 -6.33 -35.97 16.96
CA ILE A 429 -4.94 -36.12 17.41
C ILE A 429 -4.92 -36.06 18.93
N LYS A 430 -4.48 -37.15 19.56
CA LYS A 430 -4.53 -37.33 21.02
C LYS A 430 -3.89 -36.19 21.83
N GLU A 431 -2.78 -35.65 21.35
CA GLU A 431 -2.06 -34.50 21.96
C GLU A 431 -2.22 -33.24 21.08
N GLY A 432 -3.27 -33.21 20.27
CA GLY A 432 -3.62 -32.10 19.42
C GLY A 432 -4.06 -30.91 20.26
N LYS A 433 -3.86 -29.72 19.70
CA LYS A 433 -4.25 -28.46 20.31
C LYS A 433 -5.77 -28.26 20.19
N SER A 434 -6.44 -27.94 21.30
CA SER A 434 -7.87 -27.59 21.32
C SER A 434 -8.11 -26.12 20.96
N LEU A 435 -9.33 -25.76 20.53
CA LEU A 435 -9.66 -24.41 20.06
C LEU A 435 -9.41 -23.31 21.11
N ASP A 436 -9.64 -23.60 22.39
CA ASP A 436 -9.45 -22.67 23.51
C ASP A 436 -7.98 -22.32 23.78
N GLN A 437 -7.04 -23.11 23.23
CA GLN A 437 -5.62 -22.86 23.32
C GLN A 437 -5.09 -21.92 22.22
N TYR A 438 -5.90 -21.58 21.21
CA TYR A 438 -5.49 -20.65 20.15
C TYR A 438 -5.75 -19.19 20.54
N SER A 439 -4.80 -18.31 20.17
CA SER A 439 -5.03 -16.86 20.22
C SER A 439 -6.21 -16.48 19.30
N PRO A 440 -7.06 -15.51 19.67
CA PRO A 440 -8.14 -15.03 18.81
C PRO A 440 -7.71 -14.66 17.38
N SER A 441 -6.46 -14.20 17.21
CA SER A 441 -5.90 -13.89 15.89
C SER A 441 -5.88 -15.07 14.91
N ARG A 442 -5.90 -16.32 15.40
CA ARG A 442 -5.94 -17.53 14.55
C ARG A 442 -7.21 -17.60 13.68
N PHE A 443 -8.29 -17.01 14.17
CA PHE A 443 -9.63 -17.07 13.59
C PHE A 443 -9.91 -15.98 12.53
N PHE A 444 -8.91 -15.17 12.21
CA PHE A 444 -8.95 -14.17 11.14
C PHE A 444 -7.99 -14.59 10.04
N ALA A 445 -8.43 -14.53 8.79
CA ALA A 445 -7.62 -14.93 7.63
C ALA A 445 -8.03 -14.15 6.38
N ASN A 446 -7.15 -14.11 5.38
CA ASN A 446 -7.52 -13.80 4.00
C ASN A 446 -7.79 -15.13 3.30
N ALA A 447 -9.04 -15.34 2.85
CA ALA A 447 -9.47 -16.60 2.27
C ALA A 447 -9.73 -16.47 0.78
N PHE A 448 -9.20 -17.37 -0.04
CA PHE A 448 -9.65 -17.53 -1.42
C PHE A 448 -10.88 -18.43 -1.46
N VAL A 449 -11.95 -18.00 -2.13
CA VAL A 449 -13.18 -18.81 -2.29
C VAL A 449 -13.15 -19.50 -3.65
N LEU A 450 -12.87 -20.81 -3.69
CA LEU A 450 -12.76 -21.57 -4.92
C LEU A 450 -14.10 -22.19 -5.32
N ASP A 451 -14.58 -21.86 -6.52
CA ASP A 451 -15.73 -22.55 -7.12
C ASP A 451 -15.31 -23.91 -7.69
N CYS A 452 -15.68 -24.97 -6.98
CA CYS A 452 -15.44 -26.35 -7.38
C CYS A 452 -16.71 -27.04 -7.89
N SER A 453 -17.83 -26.32 -7.99
CA SER A 453 -19.15 -26.91 -8.20
C SER A 453 -19.24 -27.75 -9.48
N ASN A 454 -18.42 -27.49 -10.49
CA ASN A 454 -18.40 -28.22 -11.75
C ASN A 454 -17.32 -29.31 -11.84
N LEU A 455 -16.58 -29.56 -10.75
CA LEU A 455 -15.51 -30.55 -10.70
C LEU A 455 -16.01 -31.89 -10.15
N SER A 456 -15.32 -32.96 -10.53
CA SER A 456 -15.46 -34.28 -9.91
C SER A 456 -14.45 -34.52 -8.80
N ARG A 457 -13.28 -33.86 -8.87
CA ARG A 457 -12.19 -33.90 -7.89
C ARG A 457 -11.43 -32.60 -7.93
N ILE A 458 -10.88 -32.17 -6.79
CA ILE A 458 -10.09 -30.95 -6.66
C ILE A 458 -8.61 -31.34 -6.66
N ASN A 459 -7.98 -31.21 -7.83
CA ASN A 459 -6.56 -31.51 -8.04
C ASN A 459 -5.72 -30.22 -8.05
N THR A 460 -4.39 -30.38 -8.08
CA THR A 460 -3.44 -29.27 -8.03
C THR A 460 -3.65 -28.24 -9.15
N GLU A 461 -4.08 -28.67 -10.33
CA GLU A 461 -4.40 -27.82 -11.49
C GLU A 461 -5.64 -26.93 -11.30
N ASN A 462 -6.50 -27.25 -10.33
CA ASN A 462 -7.70 -26.46 -10.02
C ASN A 462 -7.42 -25.40 -8.96
N LEU A 463 -6.28 -25.46 -8.30
CA LEU A 463 -5.94 -24.55 -7.21
C LEU A 463 -5.66 -23.14 -7.74
N PRO A 464 -6.01 -22.10 -6.97
CA PRO A 464 -5.63 -20.73 -7.31
C PRO A 464 -4.11 -20.57 -7.43
N SER A 465 -3.70 -19.50 -8.11
CA SER A 465 -2.29 -19.20 -8.35
C SER A 465 -1.56 -18.93 -7.04
N GLN A 466 -0.23 -19.10 -7.01
CA GLN A 466 0.56 -18.76 -5.82
C GLN A 466 0.65 -17.23 -5.60
N GLU A 467 0.26 -16.43 -6.59
CA GLU A 467 0.24 -14.95 -6.53
C GLU A 467 -0.97 -14.42 -5.73
N ASP A 468 -2.02 -15.24 -5.57
CA ASP A 468 -3.16 -14.91 -4.74
C ASP A 468 -2.74 -14.97 -3.25
N CYS A 469 -2.58 -13.80 -2.62
CA CYS A 469 -2.13 -13.69 -1.22
C CYS A 469 -3.24 -14.11 -0.24
N PHE A 470 -3.36 -15.41 0.05
CA PHE A 470 -4.31 -15.98 1.01
C PHE A 470 -3.65 -16.97 1.97
N ASP A 471 -4.12 -17.00 3.20
CA ASP A 471 -3.72 -17.97 4.25
C ASP A 471 -4.89 -18.88 4.67
N ALA A 472 -6.03 -18.77 3.98
CA ALA A 472 -7.18 -19.66 4.08
C ALA A 472 -7.78 -19.97 2.69
N ILE A 473 -8.49 -21.08 2.56
CA ILE A 473 -9.22 -21.41 1.33
C ILE A 473 -10.59 -21.98 1.66
N LEU A 474 -11.63 -21.53 0.94
CA LEU A 474 -13.00 -22.01 1.07
C LEU A 474 -13.42 -22.70 -0.22
N PHE A 475 -13.91 -23.94 -0.14
CA PHE A 475 -14.36 -24.72 -1.29
C PHE A 475 -15.88 -24.66 -1.40
N HIS A 476 -16.37 -24.12 -2.52
CA HIS A 476 -17.76 -24.23 -2.90
C HIS A 476 -17.96 -25.47 -3.78
N THR A 477 -18.49 -26.56 -3.21
CA THR A 477 -18.72 -27.83 -3.90
C THR A 477 -20.09 -27.89 -4.59
N GLY A 478 -20.98 -26.96 -4.29
CA GLY A 478 -22.31 -26.88 -4.90
C GLY A 478 -23.32 -27.87 -4.31
N ASN A 479 -22.98 -28.54 -3.21
CA ASN A 479 -23.85 -29.44 -2.43
C ASN A 479 -24.56 -30.52 -3.28
N LYS A 480 -23.80 -31.15 -4.20
CA LYS A 480 -24.27 -32.20 -5.11
C LYS A 480 -24.25 -33.58 -4.42
N GLN A 481 -25.09 -34.51 -4.88
CA GLN A 481 -25.07 -35.92 -4.46
C GLN A 481 -23.68 -36.58 -4.59
N GLN A 482 -22.89 -36.17 -5.59
CA GLN A 482 -21.51 -36.60 -5.74
C GLN A 482 -20.63 -35.36 -5.74
N ARG A 483 -20.21 -34.95 -4.55
CA ARG A 483 -19.43 -33.74 -4.33
C ARG A 483 -17.95 -33.94 -4.71
N PRO A 484 -17.28 -32.93 -5.28
CA PRO A 484 -15.84 -32.98 -5.50
C PRO A 484 -15.08 -33.08 -4.17
N THR A 485 -14.10 -33.99 -4.12
CA THR A 485 -13.23 -34.18 -2.94
C THR A 485 -11.84 -33.59 -3.18
N LEU A 486 -11.23 -33.08 -2.11
CA LEU A 486 -9.87 -32.56 -2.14
C LEU A 486 -8.87 -33.72 -2.26
N SER A 487 -7.95 -33.64 -3.21
CA SER A 487 -6.87 -34.62 -3.29
C SER A 487 -5.81 -34.39 -2.21
N LEU A 488 -5.18 -35.45 -1.71
CA LEU A 488 -4.06 -35.35 -0.76
C LEU A 488 -2.90 -34.51 -1.29
N GLU A 489 -2.63 -34.57 -2.60
CA GLU A 489 -1.59 -33.77 -3.23
C GLU A 489 -1.96 -32.28 -3.23
N SER A 490 -3.22 -31.96 -3.53
CA SER A 490 -3.75 -30.60 -3.47
C SER A 490 -3.68 -30.03 -2.06
N ALA A 491 -4.07 -30.81 -1.05
CA ALA A 491 -4.01 -30.40 0.35
C ALA A 491 -2.55 -30.12 0.78
N LYS A 492 -1.61 -31.01 0.46
CA LYS A 492 -0.17 -30.80 0.72
C LYS A 492 0.39 -29.57 0.02
N SER A 493 -0.04 -29.31 -1.21
CA SER A 493 0.34 -28.12 -1.98
C SER A 493 -0.18 -26.83 -1.33
N LEU A 494 -1.40 -26.81 -0.79
CA LEU A 494 -1.94 -25.65 -0.08
C LEU A 494 -1.24 -25.43 1.27
N LEU A 495 -1.00 -26.50 2.02
CA LEU A 495 -0.24 -26.43 3.28
C LEU A 495 1.18 -25.88 3.07
N SER A 496 1.89 -26.33 2.03
CA SER A 496 3.24 -25.84 1.73
C SER A 496 3.26 -24.37 1.28
N ARG A 497 2.13 -23.84 0.80
CA ARG A 497 1.93 -22.41 0.51
C ARG A 497 1.56 -21.59 1.75
N GLY A 498 1.45 -22.20 2.93
CA GLY A 498 1.14 -21.51 4.18
C GLY A 498 -0.36 -21.38 4.47
N VAL A 499 -1.23 -22.10 3.75
CA VAL A 499 -2.66 -22.17 4.07
C VAL A 499 -2.85 -22.90 5.39
N ARG A 500 -3.52 -22.25 6.33
CA ARG A 500 -3.67 -22.72 7.72
C ARG A 500 -5.13 -22.88 8.15
N LEU A 501 -6.07 -22.61 7.25
CA LEU A 501 -7.50 -22.73 7.51
C LEU A 501 -8.23 -23.11 6.22
N PHE A 502 -9.00 -24.19 6.29
CA PHE A 502 -9.69 -24.79 5.15
C PHE A 502 -11.18 -24.78 5.45
N GLY A 503 -12.01 -24.31 4.52
CA GLY A 503 -13.45 -24.28 4.70
C GLY A 503 -14.19 -25.02 3.61
N PHE A 504 -15.27 -25.70 3.97
CA PHE A 504 -16.08 -26.51 3.07
C PHE A 504 -17.56 -26.17 3.23
N ASP A 505 -18.30 -26.10 2.14
CA ASP A 505 -19.76 -25.92 2.15
C ASP A 505 -20.55 -27.22 2.35
N CYS A 506 -19.89 -28.23 2.91
CA CYS A 506 -20.43 -29.56 3.11
C CYS A 506 -20.03 -30.12 4.49
N PRO A 507 -20.66 -31.22 4.94
CA PRO A 507 -20.48 -31.74 6.31
C PRO A 507 -19.19 -32.50 6.60
N SER A 508 -18.29 -32.63 5.62
CA SER A 508 -16.99 -33.27 5.84
C SER A 508 -16.05 -32.93 4.69
N CYS A 509 -14.79 -32.63 5.00
CA CYS A 509 -13.75 -32.44 3.98
C CYS A 509 -13.32 -33.74 3.26
N ASP A 510 -13.67 -34.90 3.82
CA ASP A 510 -13.35 -36.22 3.27
C ASP A 510 -14.45 -36.78 2.35
N ALA A 511 -14.12 -37.87 1.64
CA ALA A 511 -15.08 -38.57 0.81
C ALA A 511 -16.18 -39.21 1.67
N GLU A 512 -17.41 -39.20 1.17
CA GLU A 512 -18.55 -39.80 1.87
C GLU A 512 -18.30 -41.29 2.13
N GLY A 513 -18.38 -41.70 3.41
CA GLY A 513 -18.14 -43.08 3.85
C GLY A 513 -16.67 -43.47 4.05
N ASP A 514 -15.71 -42.55 3.89
CA ASP A 514 -14.30 -42.83 4.17
C ASP A 514 -13.97 -42.61 5.66
N GLU A 515 -14.08 -43.68 6.45
CA GLU A 515 -13.79 -43.67 7.89
C GLU A 515 -12.31 -43.45 8.23
N ALA A 516 -11.40 -43.49 7.24
CA ALA A 516 -9.98 -43.22 7.48
C ALA A 516 -9.66 -41.73 7.60
N LEU A 517 -10.60 -40.85 7.24
CA LEU A 517 -10.51 -39.38 7.33
C LEU A 517 -9.14 -38.80 6.89
N PRO A 518 -8.62 -39.20 5.71
CA PRO A 518 -7.25 -38.90 5.31
C PRO A 518 -6.97 -37.40 5.13
N ILE A 519 -7.96 -36.60 4.70
CA ILE A 519 -7.81 -35.15 4.56
C ILE A 519 -7.86 -34.48 5.94
N HIS A 520 -8.79 -34.86 6.82
CA HIS A 520 -8.80 -34.34 8.19
C HIS A 520 -7.47 -34.59 8.89
N HIS A 521 -6.98 -35.83 8.88
CA HIS A 521 -5.70 -36.18 9.51
C HIS A 521 -4.56 -35.32 8.97
N LEU A 522 -4.42 -35.20 7.65
CA LEU A 522 -3.36 -34.41 7.03
C LEU A 522 -3.40 -32.93 7.44
N LEU A 523 -4.59 -32.31 7.40
CA LEU A 523 -4.75 -30.89 7.71
C LEU A 523 -4.50 -30.62 9.20
N LEU A 524 -5.12 -31.41 10.08
CA LEU A 524 -5.01 -31.25 11.53
C LEU A 524 -3.60 -31.58 12.06
N GLU A 525 -2.91 -32.58 11.49
CA GLU A 525 -1.50 -32.88 11.84
C GLU A 525 -0.56 -31.71 11.48
N SER A 526 -0.96 -30.92 10.49
CA SER A 526 -0.25 -29.72 10.05
C SER A 526 -0.70 -28.45 10.76
N ASP A 527 -1.46 -28.57 11.87
CA ASP A 527 -2.07 -27.46 12.62
C ASP A 527 -3.06 -26.62 11.79
N ALA A 528 -3.54 -27.09 10.64
CA ALA A 528 -4.51 -26.37 9.82
C ALA A 528 -5.94 -26.67 10.26
N LEU A 529 -6.70 -25.63 10.62
CA LEU A 529 -8.08 -25.76 11.12
C LEU A 529 -9.07 -25.98 9.98
N ILE A 530 -10.15 -26.70 10.24
CA ILE A 530 -11.17 -27.08 9.24
C ILE A 530 -12.49 -26.42 9.62
N ILE A 531 -13.16 -25.76 8.68
CA ILE A 531 -14.50 -25.21 8.85
C ILE A 531 -15.44 -26.00 7.95
N GLU A 532 -16.52 -26.51 8.50
CA GLU A 532 -17.48 -27.31 7.74
C GLU A 532 -18.85 -26.65 7.68
N ASN A 533 -19.70 -27.14 6.78
CA ASN A 533 -21.08 -26.67 6.64
C ASN A 533 -21.23 -25.16 6.37
N LEU A 534 -20.32 -24.56 5.59
CA LEU A 534 -20.44 -23.18 5.14
C LEU A 534 -21.62 -22.97 4.19
N VAL A 535 -22.24 -21.79 4.25
CA VAL A 535 -23.34 -21.40 3.35
C VAL A 535 -23.05 -20.06 2.66
N ASN A 536 -23.87 -19.67 1.68
CA ASN A 536 -23.86 -18.35 1.04
C ASN A 536 -22.50 -17.93 0.41
N LEU A 537 -21.71 -18.87 -0.09
CA LEU A 537 -20.43 -18.58 -0.76
C LEU A 537 -20.60 -17.94 -2.15
N GLN A 538 -21.76 -18.10 -2.79
CA GLN A 538 -22.01 -17.71 -4.19
C GLN A 538 -21.63 -16.25 -4.54
N PRO A 539 -21.92 -15.23 -3.70
CA PRO A 539 -21.59 -13.84 -4.02
C PRO A 539 -20.08 -13.54 -4.05
N ILE A 540 -19.27 -14.42 -3.45
CA ILE A 540 -17.83 -14.23 -3.21
C ILE A 540 -16.97 -15.28 -3.91
N LEU A 541 -17.52 -16.10 -4.80
CA LEU A 541 -16.77 -17.09 -5.57
C LEU A 541 -15.63 -16.46 -6.38
N ASN A 542 -14.51 -17.17 -6.43
CA ASN A 542 -13.27 -16.86 -7.13
C ASN A 542 -12.69 -15.50 -6.74
N LYS A 543 -12.79 -15.14 -5.45
CA LYS A 543 -12.24 -13.90 -4.88
C LYS A 543 -11.47 -14.20 -3.60
N VAL A 544 -10.51 -13.34 -3.29
CA VAL A 544 -9.90 -13.27 -1.96
C VAL A 544 -10.76 -12.34 -1.07
N VAL A 545 -11.18 -12.85 0.09
CA VAL A 545 -12.00 -12.16 1.08
C VAL A 545 -11.33 -12.13 2.44
N ARG A 546 -11.66 -11.15 3.28
CA ARG A 546 -11.31 -11.20 4.70
C ARG A 546 -12.32 -12.09 5.42
N LEU A 547 -11.85 -13.21 5.93
CA LEU A 547 -12.61 -14.21 6.67
C LEU A 547 -12.45 -14.02 8.17
N THR A 548 -13.53 -14.25 8.90
CA THR A 548 -13.56 -14.31 10.36
C THR A 548 -14.43 -15.49 10.78
N CYS A 549 -13.85 -16.46 11.50
CA CYS A 549 -14.53 -17.66 11.97
C CYS A 549 -14.40 -17.74 13.50
N LEU A 550 -15.40 -17.27 14.24
CA LEU A 550 -15.33 -17.19 15.70
C LEU A 550 -16.06 -18.38 16.33
N PRO A 551 -15.34 -19.40 16.85
CA PRO A 551 -15.96 -20.52 17.56
C PRO A 551 -16.54 -20.09 18.91
N LEU A 552 -17.54 -20.85 19.37
CA LEU A 552 -17.92 -20.83 20.78
C LEU A 552 -16.72 -21.27 21.63
N LEU A 553 -16.32 -20.43 22.60
CA LEU A 553 -15.20 -20.73 23.49
C LEU A 553 -15.67 -21.55 24.70
N TYR A 554 -15.13 -22.76 24.84
CA TYR A 554 -15.30 -23.62 26.01
C TYR A 554 -14.03 -24.46 26.25
N GLU A 555 -13.88 -25.03 27.44
CA GLU A 555 -12.70 -25.80 27.86
C GLU A 555 -12.53 -27.08 27.03
N ASP A 556 -11.30 -27.34 26.57
CA ASP A 556 -10.94 -28.55 25.80
C ASP A 556 -11.77 -28.73 24.52
N ALA A 557 -11.95 -27.64 23.78
CA ALA A 557 -12.81 -27.61 22.61
C ALA A 557 -12.20 -28.33 21.40
N ASP A 558 -12.66 -29.57 21.14
CA ASP A 558 -12.23 -30.41 20.01
C ASP A 558 -12.74 -29.89 18.66
N GLY A 559 -13.98 -29.41 18.65
CA GLY A 559 -14.58 -28.57 17.62
C GLY A 559 -15.59 -27.61 18.24
N ALA A 560 -16.12 -26.64 17.50
CA ALA A 560 -17.16 -25.78 18.05
C ALA A 560 -18.02 -25.15 16.97
N PRO A 561 -19.34 -25.00 17.19
CA PRO A 561 -20.16 -24.15 16.33
C PRO A 561 -19.57 -22.74 16.28
N ALA A 562 -19.49 -22.19 15.06
CA ALA A 562 -18.77 -20.94 14.83
C ALA A 562 -19.62 -19.96 14.01
N ARG A 563 -19.51 -18.68 14.36
CA ARG A 563 -20.02 -17.60 13.50
C ARG A 563 -18.98 -17.28 12.45
N VAL A 564 -19.28 -17.56 11.20
CA VAL A 564 -18.39 -17.34 10.06
C VAL A 564 -18.90 -16.21 9.18
N ILE A 565 -18.09 -15.17 9.03
CA ILE A 565 -18.40 -14.02 8.17
C ILE A 565 -17.23 -13.71 7.25
N ALA A 566 -17.54 -13.18 6.07
CA ALA A 566 -16.57 -12.72 5.10
C ALA A 566 -16.88 -11.29 4.63
N SER A 567 -15.86 -10.57 4.19
CA SER A 567 -16.01 -9.27 3.52
C SER A 567 -14.98 -9.08 2.43
N HIS A 568 -15.25 -8.21 1.46
CA HIS A 568 -14.24 -7.87 0.45
C HIS A 568 -13.00 -7.25 1.11
N ILE A 569 -11.83 -7.59 0.58
CA ILE A 569 -10.58 -6.91 0.94
C ILE A 569 -10.65 -5.49 0.36
N SER A 570 -10.46 -4.49 1.23
CA SER A 570 -10.59 -3.06 0.94
C SER A 570 -9.41 -2.49 0.17
#